data_AF-A0A7X7FIB4-F1
#
_entry.id   AF-A0A7X7FIB4-F1
#
_cell.length_a   1.000
_cell.length_b   1.000
_cell.length_c   1.000
_cell.angle_alpha   90.00
_cell.angle_beta   90.00
_cell.angle_gamma   90.00
#
_symmetry.space_group_name_H-M   'P 1'
#
loop_
_entity.id
_entity.type
_entity.pdbx_description
1 polymer ?
#
loop_
_entity_poly.entity_id
_entity_poly.type
_entity_poly.pdbx_seq_one_letter_code
_entity_poly.pdbx_strand_id
1 'polypeptide(L)'
;DPERADRSLLFNAEHPDADDALHTEYVDDGLGWVDADGARFWFVAPYVEWGLWRRLGAAVSILSWSYAYTGEQRYAHKAAVLLDRIADLYPDMDKAYWLPDNMKGTGGKILDSVWENGFLGGNVIYPYDIIHDAIGQDDELVAFLSAQAARYILPNPKTSADLIRANIDHNLVREMLLSMEEGVIDGNVGMCERSVAYCGIALGDTPEVRHALEWVFSDEGNALQRTMVEAIDRDGVGAESSPGYSLSWCSNLGYFATLLHDYGDAPPEYDLMRHPKFSRMMEAAVRLVCLDRFTPNIGDCGSTGKLDTVIPQTELLVKLFLASKNPAVAKAIYFKTDGNLAGLHYPVTEPDPERVREEITRIARPAPNEDFTSENLAGYGLCKLQSGRRSDDSGRCLWVSYGRNGGAHPHQDRLGTGLVAKGIDLSPEMGYPEFTGGWPKRRYWTDVSISHNTVTVDTQAQLSSFCGGVGFFKASGDIDVVDLTSPQIYDQCDRFDRQISLIDVSPEDSYVVDVFAVRGGKDHIYSYHGPEGPVTVDGLQLVTQKAGTYAGPEFAYPERGLGP
;
A
#
# COMPACT_ATOMS: atom_id res chain seq x y z
N ASP A 1 -14.80 21.00 -23.09
CA ASP A 1 -15.82 20.93 -24.14
C ASP A 1 -15.17 20.43 -25.43
N PRO A 2 -15.37 19.16 -25.80
CA PRO A 2 -14.82 18.57 -27.02
C PRO A 2 -15.26 19.29 -28.30
N GLU A 3 -16.42 19.97 -28.29
CA GLU A 3 -16.90 20.76 -29.43
C GLU A 3 -16.02 21.99 -29.71
N ARG A 4 -15.19 22.39 -28.75
CA ARG A 4 -14.24 23.51 -28.89
C ARG A 4 -12.87 23.08 -29.38
N ALA A 5 -12.60 21.78 -29.52
CA ALA A 5 -11.33 21.28 -30.02
C ALA A 5 -11.21 21.53 -31.52
N ASP A 6 -10.07 22.09 -31.95
CA ASP A 6 -9.77 22.23 -33.36
C ASP A 6 -9.42 20.85 -33.95
N ARG A 7 -10.44 20.21 -34.54
CA ARG A 7 -10.30 18.88 -35.14
C ARG A 7 -9.27 18.82 -36.27
N SER A 8 -8.91 19.95 -36.87
CA SER A 8 -7.87 19.98 -37.90
C SER A 8 -6.47 19.70 -37.37
N LEU A 9 -6.27 19.77 -36.04
CA LEU A 9 -5.01 19.43 -35.37
C LEU A 9 -4.97 17.96 -34.90
N LEU A 10 -6.07 17.22 -35.07
CA LEU A 10 -6.21 15.84 -34.62
C LEU A 10 -5.96 14.88 -35.79
N PHE A 11 -4.70 14.65 -36.10
CA PHE A 11 -4.27 13.70 -37.13
C PHE A 11 -2.99 12.98 -36.72
N ASN A 12 -2.76 11.82 -37.33
CA ASN A 12 -1.53 11.05 -37.17
C ASN A 12 -0.40 11.78 -37.89
N ALA A 13 0.58 12.28 -37.13
CA ALA A 13 1.70 13.05 -37.67
C ALA A 13 2.58 12.24 -38.65
N GLU A 14 2.56 10.91 -38.60
CA GLU A 14 3.22 10.04 -39.57
C GLU A 14 2.43 9.90 -40.88
N HIS A 15 1.14 10.25 -40.87
CA HIS A 15 0.20 10.23 -42.00
C HIS A 15 -0.53 11.58 -42.15
N PRO A 16 0.18 12.68 -42.47
CA PRO A 16 -0.38 14.03 -42.45
C PRO A 16 -1.34 14.34 -43.61
N ASP A 17 -1.40 13.51 -44.65
CA ASP A 17 -2.33 13.67 -45.76
C ASP A 17 -3.74 13.29 -45.31
N ALA A 18 -4.71 14.19 -45.49
CA ALA A 18 -6.10 13.97 -45.11
C ALA A 18 -6.79 12.85 -45.91
N ASP A 19 -6.22 12.48 -47.07
CA ASP A 19 -6.70 11.37 -47.90
C ASP A 19 -6.04 10.02 -47.53
N ASP A 20 -5.06 10.00 -46.60
CA ASP A 20 -4.46 8.75 -46.11
C ASP A 20 -5.45 8.00 -45.21
N ALA A 21 -5.60 6.69 -45.44
CA ALA A 21 -6.47 5.85 -44.61
C ALA A 21 -6.04 5.81 -43.14
N LEU A 22 -4.76 6.09 -42.84
CA LEU A 22 -4.19 6.11 -41.50
C LEU A 22 -4.17 7.52 -40.89
N HIS A 23 -4.72 8.53 -41.57
CA HIS A 23 -4.73 9.92 -41.11
C HIS A 23 -5.30 10.10 -39.70
N THR A 24 -6.30 9.29 -39.33
CA THR A 24 -6.94 9.32 -37.99
C THR A 24 -6.63 8.09 -37.14
N GLU A 25 -5.74 7.21 -37.61
CA GLU A 25 -5.37 6.01 -36.88
C GLU A 25 -4.60 6.38 -35.60
N TYR A 26 -5.00 5.80 -34.46
CA TYR A 26 -4.47 6.06 -33.13
C TYR A 26 -4.56 7.52 -32.64
N VAL A 27 -5.37 8.36 -33.28
CA VAL A 27 -5.59 9.74 -32.86
C VAL A 27 -6.63 9.77 -31.73
N ASP A 28 -6.17 10.09 -30.52
CA ASP A 28 -7.02 10.30 -29.35
C ASP A 28 -7.26 11.79 -29.12
N ASP A 29 -8.54 12.19 -29.15
CA ASP A 29 -9.01 13.56 -28.96
C ASP A 29 -9.25 13.95 -27.48
N GLY A 30 -8.87 13.05 -26.56
CA GLY A 30 -9.13 13.15 -25.13
C GLY A 30 -10.29 12.28 -24.66
N LEU A 31 -11.12 11.75 -25.57
CA LEU A 31 -12.21 10.83 -25.25
C LEU A 31 -11.86 9.36 -25.53
N GLY A 32 -10.66 9.09 -26.06
CA GLY A 32 -10.19 7.78 -26.46
C GLY A 32 -10.40 7.50 -27.95
N TRP A 33 -9.42 6.83 -28.55
CA TRP A 33 -9.47 6.27 -29.90
C TRP A 33 -10.23 4.94 -29.88
N VAL A 34 -11.01 4.64 -30.92
CA VAL A 34 -11.77 3.39 -31.03
C VAL A 34 -11.27 2.62 -32.25
N ASP A 35 -10.86 1.38 -32.04
CA ASP A 35 -10.35 0.51 -33.10
C ASP A 35 -11.49 -0.08 -33.97
N ALA A 36 -11.11 -0.87 -34.98
CA ALA A 36 -12.05 -1.52 -35.89
C ALA A 36 -12.96 -2.56 -35.20
N ASP A 37 -12.54 -3.11 -34.06
CA ASP A 37 -13.29 -4.09 -33.28
C ASP A 37 -14.22 -3.42 -32.25
N GLY A 38 -14.18 -2.09 -32.16
CA GLY A 38 -14.99 -1.30 -31.23
C GLY A 38 -14.39 -1.17 -29.82
N ALA A 39 -13.15 -1.63 -29.63
CA ALA A 39 -12.42 -1.43 -28.37
C ALA A 39 -11.92 0.01 -28.29
N ARG A 40 -12.03 0.60 -27.09
CA ARG A 40 -11.60 1.98 -26.83
C ARG A 40 -10.26 2.00 -26.11
N PHE A 41 -9.37 2.84 -26.59
CA PHE A 41 -8.04 3.09 -26.03
C PHE A 41 -7.92 4.57 -25.68
N TRP A 42 -7.58 4.86 -24.43
CA TRP A 42 -7.37 6.22 -23.96
C TRP A 42 -5.87 6.43 -23.87
N PHE A 43 -5.25 7.16 -24.79
CA PHE A 43 -3.81 7.47 -24.77
C PHE A 43 -3.55 8.78 -24.02
N VAL A 44 -4.37 9.79 -24.28
CA VAL A 44 -4.26 11.13 -23.69
C VAL A 44 -4.64 11.10 -22.22
N ALA A 45 -5.73 10.42 -21.84
CA ALA A 45 -6.16 10.41 -20.44
C ALA A 45 -5.13 9.77 -19.49
N PRO A 46 -4.54 8.59 -19.79
CA PRO A 46 -3.43 8.05 -19.01
C PRO A 46 -2.19 8.92 -19.03
N TYR A 47 -1.86 9.61 -20.14
CA TYR A 47 -0.76 10.57 -20.14
C TYR A 47 -1.04 11.75 -19.19
N VAL A 48 -2.27 12.29 -19.19
CA VAL A 48 -2.67 13.37 -18.30
C VAL A 48 -2.60 12.92 -16.84
N GLU A 49 -3.13 11.75 -16.53
CA GLU A 49 -3.11 11.20 -15.16
C GLU A 49 -1.69 10.82 -14.72
N TRP A 50 -1.02 9.91 -15.43
CA TRP A 50 0.26 9.32 -15.03
C TRP A 50 1.48 10.18 -15.40
N GLY A 51 1.41 10.90 -16.52
CA GLY A 51 2.49 11.71 -17.06
C GLY A 51 2.47 13.15 -16.55
N LEU A 52 1.33 13.84 -16.63
CA LEU A 52 1.25 15.26 -16.31
C LEU A 52 1.02 15.50 -14.81
N TRP A 53 -0.15 15.12 -14.28
CA TRP A 53 -0.56 15.51 -12.93
C TRP A 53 0.35 14.95 -11.85
N ARG A 54 0.70 13.66 -11.92
CA ARG A 54 1.64 13.05 -10.98
C ARG A 54 3.02 13.73 -10.99
N ARG A 55 3.52 14.15 -12.16
CA ARG A 55 4.79 14.87 -12.26
C ARG A 55 4.69 16.30 -11.75
N LEU A 56 3.56 16.97 -11.93
CA LEU A 56 3.33 18.31 -11.37
C LEU A 56 3.33 18.26 -9.84
N GLY A 57 2.60 17.32 -9.23
CA GLY A 57 2.62 17.12 -7.78
C GLY A 57 4.03 16.78 -7.27
N ALA A 58 4.73 15.85 -7.94
CA ALA A 58 6.11 15.52 -7.58
C ALA A 58 7.06 16.73 -7.70
N ALA A 59 6.90 17.56 -8.73
CA ALA A 59 7.72 18.77 -8.92
C ALA A 59 7.48 19.80 -7.81
N VAL A 60 6.22 20.04 -7.42
CA VAL A 60 5.88 20.90 -6.27
C VAL A 60 6.60 20.41 -5.01
N SER A 61 6.45 19.12 -4.69
CA SER A 61 7.10 18.52 -3.52
C SER A 61 8.63 18.65 -3.54
N ILE A 62 9.28 18.28 -4.65
CA ILE A 62 10.74 18.35 -4.80
C ILE A 62 11.25 19.80 -4.66
N LEU A 63 10.56 20.77 -5.28
CA LEU A 63 10.94 22.17 -5.22
C LEU A 63 10.78 22.74 -3.81
N SER A 64 9.65 22.48 -3.14
CA SER A 64 9.44 22.94 -1.76
C SER A 64 10.47 22.36 -0.79
N TRP A 65 10.77 21.06 -0.87
CA TRP A 65 11.83 20.46 -0.05
C TRP A 65 13.22 20.98 -0.41
N SER A 66 13.51 21.24 -1.68
CA SER A 66 14.76 21.88 -2.09
C SER A 66 14.91 23.26 -1.47
N TYR A 67 13.83 24.04 -1.39
CA TYR A 67 13.82 25.30 -0.64
C TYR A 67 14.11 25.08 0.85
N ALA A 68 13.42 24.14 1.50
CA ALA A 68 13.64 23.84 2.92
C ALA A 68 15.09 23.49 3.27
N TYR A 69 15.78 22.75 2.38
CA TYR A 69 17.17 22.35 2.60
C TYR A 69 18.21 23.42 2.22
N THR A 70 17.90 24.31 1.30
CA THR A 70 18.90 25.25 0.73
C THR A 70 18.67 26.71 1.12
N GLY A 71 17.45 27.08 1.49
CA GLY A 71 17.01 28.46 1.65
C GLY A 71 16.96 29.26 0.33
N GLU A 72 17.14 28.63 -0.83
CA GLU A 72 17.18 29.35 -2.10
C GLU A 72 15.78 29.66 -2.63
N GLN A 73 15.42 30.95 -2.65
CA GLN A 73 14.10 31.46 -3.07
C GLN A 73 13.62 30.94 -4.43
N ARG A 74 14.53 30.70 -5.39
CA ARG A 74 14.17 30.22 -6.74
C ARG A 74 13.38 28.91 -6.73
N TYR A 75 13.54 28.08 -5.71
CA TYR A 75 12.80 26.83 -5.58
C TYR A 75 11.37 27.08 -5.09
N ALA A 76 11.22 27.88 -4.03
CA ALA A 76 9.91 28.32 -3.53
C ALA A 76 9.11 29.06 -4.61
N HIS A 77 9.75 29.97 -5.34
CA HIS A 77 9.14 30.70 -6.47
C HIS A 77 8.52 29.74 -7.48
N LYS A 78 9.29 28.75 -7.96
CA LYS A 78 8.81 27.77 -8.96
C LYS A 78 7.71 26.88 -8.41
N ALA A 79 7.81 26.44 -7.16
CA ALA A 79 6.76 25.67 -6.51
C ALA A 79 5.46 26.49 -6.40
N ALA A 80 5.54 27.75 -6.00
CA ALA A 80 4.40 28.65 -5.88
C ALA A 80 3.70 28.91 -7.23
N VAL A 81 4.46 29.05 -8.32
CA VAL A 81 3.88 29.15 -9.68
C VAL A 81 3.05 27.92 -10.04
N LEU A 82 3.55 26.72 -9.71
CA LEU A 82 2.82 25.48 -9.97
C LEU A 82 1.59 25.34 -9.07
N LEU A 83 1.74 25.62 -7.77
CA LEU A 83 0.65 25.57 -6.79
C LEU A 83 -0.50 26.50 -7.17
N ASP A 84 -0.21 27.76 -7.50
CA ASP A 84 -1.24 28.73 -7.89
C ASP A 84 -2.00 28.26 -9.14
N ARG A 85 -1.29 27.67 -10.11
CA ARG A 85 -1.93 27.17 -11.32
C ARG A 85 -2.77 25.92 -11.08
N ILE A 86 -2.35 25.03 -10.18
CA ILE A 86 -3.18 23.88 -9.76
C ILE A 86 -4.43 24.41 -9.06
N ALA A 87 -4.30 25.40 -8.17
CA ALA A 87 -5.42 26.03 -7.46
C ALA A 87 -6.41 26.74 -8.39
N ASP A 88 -5.99 27.28 -9.53
CA ASP A 88 -6.93 27.86 -10.51
C ASP A 88 -7.84 26.82 -11.17
N LEU A 89 -7.43 25.55 -11.19
CA LEU A 89 -8.07 24.49 -11.98
C LEU A 89 -8.78 23.45 -11.12
N TYR A 90 -8.27 23.18 -9.92
CA TYR A 90 -8.69 22.05 -9.09
C TYR A 90 -10.19 22.02 -8.76
N PRO A 91 -10.86 23.13 -8.41
CA PRO A 91 -12.28 23.11 -8.06
C PRO A 91 -13.16 22.53 -9.18
N ASP A 92 -12.81 22.80 -10.44
CA ASP A 92 -13.56 22.36 -11.63
C ASP A 92 -13.24 20.91 -12.06
N MET A 93 -12.29 20.24 -11.39
CA MET A 93 -11.88 18.88 -11.75
C MET A 93 -12.89 17.85 -11.22
N ASP A 94 -13.38 17.02 -12.13
CA ASP A 94 -14.27 15.90 -11.85
C ASP A 94 -13.87 14.72 -12.75
N LYS A 95 -13.22 13.72 -12.16
CA LYS A 95 -12.81 12.50 -12.87
C LYS A 95 -14.02 11.65 -13.23
N ALA A 96 -15.04 11.63 -12.38
CA ALA A 96 -16.23 10.80 -12.58
C ALA A 96 -17.01 11.19 -13.83
N TYR A 97 -16.96 12.46 -14.22
CA TYR A 97 -17.54 12.92 -15.50
C TYR A 97 -16.99 12.16 -16.72
N TRP A 98 -15.70 11.81 -16.70
CA TRP A 98 -15.01 11.17 -17.83
C TRP A 98 -14.96 9.65 -17.77
N LEU A 99 -15.36 9.05 -16.65
CA LEU A 99 -15.35 7.60 -16.48
C LEU A 99 -16.61 6.96 -17.07
N PRO A 100 -16.50 5.76 -17.68
CA PRO A 100 -17.65 4.93 -18.00
C PRO A 100 -18.55 4.70 -16.78
N ASP A 101 -19.86 4.51 -16.97
CA ASP A 101 -20.82 4.41 -15.87
C ASP A 101 -20.48 3.31 -14.85
N ASN A 102 -19.89 2.19 -15.30
CA ASN A 102 -19.44 1.09 -14.44
C ASN A 102 -18.15 1.38 -13.65
N MET A 103 -17.49 2.51 -13.91
CA MET A 103 -16.26 2.97 -13.25
C MET A 103 -16.45 4.27 -12.47
N LYS A 104 -17.60 4.95 -12.57
CA LYS A 104 -17.87 6.20 -11.84
C LYS A 104 -17.74 6.09 -10.31
N GLY A 105 -17.86 4.88 -9.76
CA GLY A 105 -17.61 4.60 -8.34
C GLY A 105 -16.16 4.79 -7.89
N THR A 106 -15.21 4.88 -8.82
CA THR A 106 -13.81 5.28 -8.57
C THR A 106 -13.58 6.73 -9.01
N GLY A 107 -14.59 7.59 -8.77
CA GLY A 107 -14.59 9.02 -9.08
C GLY A 107 -13.47 9.77 -8.36
N GLY A 108 -13.58 11.07 -8.18
CA GLY A 108 -12.52 11.92 -7.62
C GLY A 108 -12.40 13.19 -8.46
N LYS A 109 -11.32 13.94 -8.29
CA LYS A 109 -11.14 15.22 -8.96
C LYS A 109 -10.15 15.11 -10.11
N ILE A 110 -8.86 15.27 -9.84
CA ILE A 110 -7.76 15.05 -10.79
C ILE A 110 -7.44 13.56 -10.89
N LEU A 111 -7.29 12.89 -9.74
CA LEU A 111 -7.08 11.45 -9.63
C LEU A 111 -8.35 10.77 -9.10
N ASP A 112 -8.30 9.46 -8.90
CA ASP A 112 -9.41 8.80 -8.20
C ASP A 112 -9.46 9.21 -6.71
N SER A 113 -10.61 8.93 -6.09
CA SER A 113 -10.98 9.34 -4.74
C SER A 113 -9.92 8.97 -3.71
N VAL A 114 -9.28 7.81 -3.87
CA VAL A 114 -8.22 7.30 -2.97
C VAL A 114 -6.90 8.02 -3.22
N TRP A 115 -6.50 8.14 -4.48
CA TRP A 115 -5.19 8.71 -4.84
C TRP A 115 -5.11 10.22 -4.68
N GLU A 116 -6.24 10.92 -4.62
CA GLU A 116 -6.31 12.34 -4.25
C GLU A 116 -5.65 12.63 -2.90
N ASN A 117 -5.80 11.74 -1.91
CA ASN A 117 -5.14 11.91 -0.61
C ASN A 117 -3.61 11.97 -0.70
N GLY A 118 -3.02 11.21 -1.63
CA GLY A 118 -1.58 11.23 -1.88
C GLY A 118 -1.15 12.43 -2.73
N PHE A 119 -1.94 12.76 -3.75
CA PHE A 119 -1.66 13.88 -4.64
C PHE A 119 -1.91 15.23 -3.96
N LEU A 120 -3.15 15.56 -3.62
CA LEU A 120 -3.50 16.87 -3.10
C LEU A 120 -2.95 17.04 -1.68
N GLY A 121 -3.15 16.07 -0.79
CA GLY A 121 -2.64 16.16 0.58
C GLY A 121 -1.12 16.16 0.63
N GLY A 122 -0.50 15.08 0.14
CA GLY A 122 0.93 14.84 0.31
C GLY A 122 1.87 15.60 -0.64
N ASN A 123 1.48 15.82 -1.89
CA ASN A 123 2.35 16.42 -2.91
C ASN A 123 2.03 17.88 -3.22
N VAL A 124 0.92 18.42 -2.71
CA VAL A 124 0.47 19.78 -3.00
C VAL A 124 0.32 20.58 -1.70
N ILE A 125 -0.57 20.18 -0.79
CA ILE A 125 -0.86 20.93 0.44
C ILE A 125 0.30 20.86 1.44
N TYR A 126 0.86 19.69 1.69
CA TYR A 126 2.00 19.57 2.61
C TYR A 126 3.23 20.38 2.13
N PRO A 127 3.62 20.34 0.84
CA PRO A 127 4.64 21.22 0.30
C PRO A 127 4.30 22.72 0.28
N TYR A 128 3.02 23.08 0.28
CA TYR A 128 2.60 24.49 0.37
C TYR A 128 2.93 25.08 1.73
N ASP A 129 2.66 24.35 2.82
CA ASP A 129 3.05 24.75 4.19
C ASP A 129 4.55 25.08 4.28
N ILE A 130 5.40 24.22 3.71
CA ILE A 130 6.87 24.40 3.69
C ILE A 130 7.31 25.74 3.08
N ILE A 131 6.61 26.24 2.06
CA ILE A 131 6.99 27.48 1.35
C ILE A 131 6.07 28.65 1.65
N HIS A 132 5.10 28.48 2.56
CA HIS A 132 4.04 29.46 2.80
C HIS A 132 4.61 30.86 3.04
N ASP A 133 5.61 30.97 3.92
CA ASP A 133 6.26 32.25 4.26
C ASP A 133 7.06 32.84 3.09
N ALA A 134 7.69 31.99 2.27
CA ALA A 134 8.49 32.42 1.12
C ALA A 134 7.64 33.12 0.04
N ILE A 135 6.36 32.77 -0.09
CA ILE A 135 5.41 33.45 -0.99
C ILE A 135 5.25 34.92 -0.60
N GLY A 136 5.27 35.23 0.70
CA GLY A 136 5.14 36.60 1.21
C GLY A 136 6.38 37.47 1.00
N GLN A 137 7.50 36.87 0.57
CA GLN A 137 8.79 37.53 0.39
C GLN A 137 9.18 37.65 -1.10
N ASP A 138 8.26 37.31 -2.02
CA ASP A 138 8.55 37.15 -3.45
C ASP A 138 7.76 38.14 -4.32
N ASP A 139 8.28 39.36 -4.45
CA ASP A 139 7.67 40.39 -5.30
C ASP A 139 7.68 39.99 -6.80
N GLU A 140 8.66 39.17 -7.21
CA GLU A 140 8.77 38.68 -8.59
C GLU A 140 7.64 37.69 -8.92
N LEU A 141 7.30 36.82 -7.97
CA LEU A 141 6.15 35.91 -8.06
C LEU A 141 4.84 36.69 -8.22
N VAL A 142 4.61 37.73 -7.40
CA VAL A 142 3.42 38.57 -7.50
C VAL A 142 3.32 39.24 -8.87
N ALA A 143 4.42 39.83 -9.35
CA ALA A 143 4.46 40.45 -10.67
C ALA A 143 4.17 39.44 -11.80
N PHE A 144 4.77 38.26 -11.72
CA PHE A 144 4.57 37.20 -12.71
C PHE A 144 3.13 36.70 -12.72
N LEU A 145 2.57 36.30 -11.57
CA LEU A 145 1.23 35.73 -11.48
C LEU A 145 0.15 36.77 -11.79
N SER A 146 0.33 38.03 -11.41
CA SER A 146 -0.62 39.10 -11.79
C SER A 146 -0.65 39.32 -13.30
N ALA A 147 0.52 39.26 -13.98
CA ALA A 147 0.58 39.32 -15.43
C ALA A 147 -0.11 38.13 -16.11
N GLN A 148 0.05 36.91 -15.56
CA GLN A 148 -0.67 35.74 -16.07
C GLN A 148 -2.19 35.86 -15.83
N ALA A 149 -2.61 36.32 -14.65
CA ALA A 149 -4.02 36.52 -14.33
C ALA A 149 -4.68 37.52 -15.27
N ALA A 150 -4.02 38.64 -15.58
CA ALA A 150 -4.50 39.60 -16.57
C ALA A 150 -4.54 39.02 -17.99
N ARG A 151 -3.51 38.26 -18.39
CA ARG A 151 -3.43 37.63 -19.72
C ARG A 151 -4.54 36.61 -19.97
N TYR A 152 -4.83 35.79 -18.96
CA TYR A 152 -5.80 34.70 -19.06
C TYR A 152 -7.17 35.04 -18.47
N ILE A 153 -7.35 36.28 -18.00
CA ILE A 153 -8.61 36.81 -17.43
C ILE A 153 -9.09 35.90 -16.27
N LEU A 154 -8.18 35.65 -15.33
CA LEU A 154 -8.48 34.83 -14.16
C LEU A 154 -9.30 35.63 -13.13
N PRO A 155 -10.24 34.98 -12.39
CA PRO A 155 -11.06 35.66 -11.39
C PRO A 155 -10.25 36.31 -10.27
N ASN A 156 -9.18 35.65 -9.83
CA ASN A 156 -8.25 36.18 -8.83
C ASN A 156 -7.13 36.96 -9.55
N PRO A 157 -6.95 38.26 -9.28
CA PRO A 157 -5.99 39.09 -10.01
C PRO A 157 -4.53 38.92 -9.55
N LYS A 158 -4.28 38.16 -8.47
CA LYS A 158 -2.94 37.83 -7.93
C LYS A 158 -2.05 39.06 -7.66
N THR A 159 -2.65 40.20 -7.32
CA THR A 159 -1.92 41.47 -7.14
C THR A 159 -1.18 41.59 -5.80
N SER A 160 -1.23 40.55 -4.96
CA SER A 160 -0.49 40.47 -3.71
C SER A 160 -0.24 39.01 -3.33
N ALA A 161 0.75 38.77 -2.46
CA ALA A 161 0.99 37.46 -1.86
C ALA A 161 -0.26 36.91 -1.14
N ASP A 162 -1.02 37.76 -0.45
CA ASP A 162 -2.26 37.37 0.23
C ASP A 162 -3.32 36.87 -0.74
N LEU A 163 -3.41 37.45 -1.94
CA LEU A 163 -4.34 36.97 -2.97
C LEU A 163 -3.90 35.63 -3.57
N ILE A 164 -2.59 35.39 -3.69
CA ILE A 164 -2.05 34.09 -4.14
C ILE A 164 -2.33 33.02 -3.08
N ARG A 165 -2.03 33.30 -1.80
CA ARG A 165 -2.36 32.41 -0.68
C ARG A 165 -3.85 32.14 -0.59
N ALA A 166 -4.69 33.18 -0.69
CA ALA A 166 -6.14 33.01 -0.69
C ALA A 166 -6.65 32.10 -1.82
N ASN A 167 -6.00 32.13 -2.99
CA ASN A 167 -6.31 31.19 -4.07
C ASN A 167 -6.03 29.74 -3.67
N ILE A 168 -4.84 29.50 -3.14
CA ILE A 168 -4.39 28.17 -2.71
C ILE A 168 -5.23 27.66 -1.53
N ASP A 169 -5.41 28.49 -0.50
CA ASP A 169 -6.18 28.17 0.69
C ASP A 169 -7.64 27.84 0.38
N HIS A 170 -8.27 28.59 -0.53
CA HIS A 170 -9.67 28.37 -0.89
C HIS A 170 -9.83 27.19 -1.85
N ASN A 171 -9.09 27.18 -2.95
CA ASN A 171 -9.32 26.25 -4.06
C ASN A 171 -8.59 24.92 -3.92
N LEU A 172 -7.66 24.79 -2.97
CA LEU A 172 -6.98 23.52 -2.67
C LEU A 172 -7.26 23.06 -1.25
N VAL A 173 -6.89 23.86 -0.24
CA VAL A 173 -6.92 23.37 1.15
C VAL A 173 -8.35 23.20 1.65
N ARG A 174 -9.20 24.23 1.52
CA ARG A 174 -10.63 24.13 1.89
C ARG A 174 -11.41 23.19 0.97
N GLU A 175 -11.08 23.18 -0.31
CA GLU A 175 -11.69 22.25 -1.27
C GLU A 175 -11.40 20.79 -0.90
N MET A 176 -10.20 20.45 -0.40
CA MET A 176 -9.89 19.10 0.08
C MET A 176 -10.77 18.71 1.27
N LEU A 177 -10.89 19.60 2.26
CA LEU A 177 -11.72 19.35 3.46
C LEU A 177 -13.18 19.09 3.06
N LEU A 178 -13.73 19.93 2.19
CA LEU A 178 -15.09 19.77 1.67
C LEU A 178 -15.24 18.46 0.89
N SER A 179 -14.32 18.17 -0.02
CA SER A 179 -14.37 16.98 -0.87
C SER A 179 -14.30 15.68 -0.06
N MET A 180 -13.60 15.68 1.09
CA MET A 180 -13.58 14.53 2.01
C MET A 180 -14.92 14.38 2.75
N GLU A 181 -15.50 15.47 3.23
CA GLU A 181 -16.79 15.45 3.93
C GLU A 181 -17.94 15.03 3.00
N GLU A 182 -17.88 15.41 1.73
CA GLU A 182 -18.86 15.02 0.69
C GLU A 182 -18.63 13.61 0.11
N GLY A 183 -17.52 12.95 0.46
CA GLY A 183 -17.16 11.61 -0.05
C GLY A 183 -16.67 11.59 -1.50
N VAL A 184 -16.29 12.74 -2.07
CA VAL A 184 -15.62 12.85 -3.37
C VAL A 184 -14.17 12.35 -3.28
N ILE A 185 -13.51 12.68 -2.18
CA ILE A 185 -12.22 12.13 -1.77
C ILE A 185 -12.48 11.17 -0.62
N ASP A 186 -11.96 9.95 -0.72
CA ASP A 186 -12.06 8.92 0.30
C ASP A 186 -10.72 8.17 0.35
N GLY A 187 -10.54 7.20 1.22
CA GLY A 187 -9.30 6.43 1.20
C GLY A 187 -9.25 5.27 2.16
N ASN A 188 -8.15 4.54 2.07
CA ASN A 188 -7.83 3.55 3.08
C ASN A 188 -7.62 4.24 4.43
N VAL A 189 -7.80 3.49 5.50
CA VAL A 189 -7.68 4.00 6.88
C VAL A 189 -6.38 4.79 7.08
N GLY A 190 -6.52 5.98 7.65
CA GLY A 190 -5.45 6.94 7.91
C GLY A 190 -5.19 7.93 6.77
N MET A 191 -5.69 7.70 5.54
CA MET A 191 -5.39 8.59 4.41
C MET A 191 -6.08 9.94 4.54
N CYS A 192 -7.39 9.96 4.79
CA CYS A 192 -8.17 11.19 4.97
C CYS A 192 -7.72 11.92 6.25
N GLU A 193 -7.43 11.19 7.32
CA GLU A 193 -6.97 11.71 8.59
C GLU A 193 -5.63 12.44 8.43
N ARG A 194 -4.68 11.81 7.73
CA ARG A 194 -3.41 12.45 7.35
C ARG A 194 -3.64 13.71 6.51
N SER A 195 -4.56 13.67 5.56
CA SER A 195 -4.89 14.83 4.72
C SER A 195 -5.51 15.98 5.51
N VAL A 196 -6.38 15.70 6.49
CA VAL A 196 -6.90 16.69 7.43
C VAL A 196 -5.76 17.34 8.23
N ALA A 197 -4.78 16.56 8.71
CA ALA A 197 -3.61 17.13 9.37
C ALA A 197 -2.77 18.02 8.44
N TYR A 198 -2.57 17.64 7.18
CA TYR A 198 -1.90 18.50 6.20
C TYR A 198 -2.66 19.81 5.94
N CYS A 199 -3.99 19.75 5.87
CA CYS A 199 -4.81 20.97 5.77
C CYS A 199 -4.69 21.84 7.03
N GLY A 200 -4.63 21.21 8.21
CA GLY A 200 -4.51 21.90 9.48
C GLY A 200 -3.19 22.66 9.64
N ILE A 201 -2.06 22.09 9.22
CA ILE A 201 -0.78 22.84 9.27
C ILE A 201 -0.78 24.01 8.28
N ALA A 202 -1.39 23.83 7.09
CA ALA A 202 -1.41 24.86 6.06
C ALA A 202 -2.34 26.05 6.39
N LEU A 203 -3.52 25.80 6.98
CA LEU A 203 -4.49 26.85 7.34
C LEU A 203 -4.33 27.37 8.77
N GLY A 204 -3.69 26.59 9.64
CA GLY A 204 -3.71 26.79 11.08
C GLY A 204 -5.04 26.41 11.74
N ASP A 205 -5.22 26.86 12.98
CA ASP A 205 -6.36 26.50 13.84
C ASP A 205 -7.62 27.31 13.51
N THR A 206 -8.32 26.93 12.42
CA THR A 206 -9.58 27.53 11.97
C THR A 206 -10.79 26.71 12.38
N PRO A 207 -12.02 27.29 12.43
CA PRO A 207 -13.24 26.54 12.71
C PRO A 207 -13.46 25.34 11.77
N GLU A 208 -13.10 25.48 10.50
CA GLU A 208 -13.23 24.41 9.50
C GLU A 208 -12.26 23.26 9.74
N VAL A 209 -11.02 23.55 10.14
CA VAL A 209 -10.03 22.52 10.51
C VAL A 209 -10.48 21.79 11.78
N ARG A 210 -10.99 22.50 12.79
CA ARG A 210 -11.53 21.87 14.00
C ARG A 210 -12.72 20.97 13.68
N HIS A 211 -13.65 21.42 12.85
CA HIS A 211 -14.76 20.61 12.36
C HIS A 211 -14.27 19.36 11.62
N ALA A 212 -13.29 19.49 10.73
CA ALA A 212 -12.73 18.35 10.02
C ALA A 212 -12.02 17.35 10.95
N LEU A 213 -11.32 17.82 11.98
CA LEU A 213 -10.75 16.96 13.02
C LEU A 213 -11.85 16.23 13.81
N GLU A 214 -12.90 16.93 14.24
CA GLU A 214 -14.05 16.31 14.91
C GLU A 214 -14.72 15.26 14.00
N TRP A 215 -14.88 15.55 12.72
CA TRP A 215 -15.40 14.63 11.70
C TRP A 215 -14.53 13.38 11.53
N VAL A 216 -13.20 13.50 11.58
CA VAL A 216 -12.30 12.33 11.52
C VAL A 216 -12.58 11.34 12.65
N PHE A 217 -12.84 11.83 13.86
CA PHE A 217 -13.05 10.98 15.02
C PHE A 217 -14.50 10.54 15.25
N SER A 218 -15.49 11.24 14.68
CA SER A 218 -16.91 10.94 14.87
C SER A 218 -17.39 9.71 14.11
N ASP A 219 -18.41 9.02 14.64
CA ASP A 219 -18.99 7.83 14.02
C ASP A 219 -19.73 8.13 12.71
N GLU A 220 -20.27 9.35 12.60
CA GLU A 220 -20.94 9.87 11.40
C GLU A 220 -19.97 10.38 10.33
N GLY A 221 -18.69 10.58 10.68
CA GLY A 221 -17.64 10.96 9.76
C GLY A 221 -16.73 9.81 9.39
N ASN A 222 -15.41 9.96 9.59
CA ASN A 222 -14.43 8.93 9.22
C ASN A 222 -14.39 7.76 10.23
N ALA A 223 -15.01 7.91 11.40
CA ALA A 223 -15.14 6.88 12.43
C ALA A 223 -13.80 6.30 12.91
N LEU A 224 -12.75 7.12 13.00
CA LEU A 224 -11.43 6.66 13.43
C LEU A 224 -11.48 6.01 14.82
N GLN A 225 -12.25 6.56 15.77
CA GLN A 225 -12.36 5.98 17.11
C GLN A 225 -12.88 4.54 17.09
N ARG A 226 -13.96 4.29 16.35
CA ARG A 226 -14.51 2.95 16.14
C ARG A 226 -13.52 2.05 15.44
N THR A 227 -12.89 2.53 14.37
CA THR A 227 -11.88 1.78 13.60
C THR A 227 -10.70 1.33 14.47
N MET A 228 -10.19 2.22 15.33
CA MET A 228 -9.08 1.90 16.24
C MET A 228 -9.43 0.80 17.24
N VAL A 229 -10.70 0.68 17.63
CA VAL A 229 -11.18 -0.32 18.61
C VAL A 229 -11.59 -1.63 17.94
N GLU A 230 -12.38 -1.57 16.87
CA GLU A 230 -13.08 -2.73 16.28
C GLU A 230 -12.33 -3.37 15.12
N ALA A 231 -11.56 -2.59 14.36
CA ALA A 231 -10.97 -3.02 13.08
C ALA A 231 -9.45 -3.27 13.15
N ILE A 232 -8.85 -3.14 14.33
CA ILE A 232 -7.47 -3.56 14.58
C ILE A 232 -7.53 -4.77 15.49
N ASP A 233 -6.87 -5.86 15.13
CA ASP A 233 -6.87 -7.07 15.95
C ASP A 233 -6.02 -6.89 17.24
N ARG A 234 -5.80 -7.99 17.97
CA ARG A 234 -4.98 -7.97 19.19
C ARG A 234 -3.47 -7.96 18.91
N ASP A 235 -3.05 -8.37 17.72
CA ASP A 235 -1.65 -8.35 17.28
C ASP A 235 -1.25 -7.00 16.67
N GLY A 236 -2.23 -6.10 16.45
CA GLY A 236 -2.02 -4.76 15.93
C GLY A 236 -2.23 -4.65 14.42
N VAL A 237 -2.81 -5.66 13.77
CA VAL A 237 -3.01 -5.67 12.32
C VAL A 237 -4.40 -5.16 11.96
N GLY A 238 -4.48 -4.26 10.97
CA GLY A 238 -5.75 -3.74 10.44
C GLY A 238 -6.58 -4.81 9.74
N ALA A 239 -7.89 -4.61 9.64
CA ALA A 239 -8.85 -5.62 9.19
C ALA A 239 -8.90 -5.87 7.66
N GLU A 240 -7.85 -5.60 6.90
CA GLU A 240 -7.78 -5.82 5.44
C GLU A 240 -7.18 -7.18 5.03
N SER A 241 -6.80 -8.01 6.02
CA SER A 241 -6.12 -9.30 5.86
C SER A 241 -4.73 -9.24 5.20
N SER A 242 -4.58 -8.67 4.02
CA SER A 242 -3.27 -8.63 3.36
C SER A 242 -2.30 -7.74 4.15
N PRO A 243 -1.05 -8.15 4.39
CA PRO A 243 -0.09 -7.31 5.12
C PRO A 243 0.13 -5.96 4.44
N GLY A 244 0.17 -5.95 3.10
CA GLY A 244 0.33 -4.73 2.29
C GLY A 244 -0.69 -3.65 2.62
N TYR A 245 -1.96 -4.00 2.77
CA TYR A 245 -3.02 -3.06 3.11
C TYR A 245 -3.16 -2.85 4.62
N SER A 246 -3.18 -3.93 5.41
CA SER A 246 -3.36 -3.85 6.86
C SER A 246 -2.25 -3.08 7.59
N LEU A 247 -0.99 -3.22 7.16
CA LEU A 247 0.14 -2.50 7.77
C LEU A 247 0.30 -1.08 7.21
N SER A 248 -0.32 -0.78 6.06
CA SER A 248 -0.35 0.60 5.52
C SER A 248 -1.08 1.56 6.45
N TRP A 249 -2.03 1.06 7.26
CA TRP A 249 -2.75 1.86 8.25
C TRP A 249 -1.78 2.50 9.25
N CYS A 250 -0.76 1.76 9.72
CA CYS A 250 0.26 2.31 10.61
C CYS A 250 1.08 3.40 9.94
N SER A 251 1.30 3.30 8.62
CA SER A 251 2.00 4.34 7.86
C SER A 251 1.16 5.62 7.77
N ASN A 252 -0.10 5.50 7.34
CA ASN A 252 -0.97 6.66 7.14
C ASN A 252 -1.32 7.34 8.48
N LEU A 253 -1.76 6.56 9.48
CA LEU A 253 -2.03 7.06 10.83
C LEU A 253 -0.76 7.54 11.53
N GLY A 254 0.41 7.00 11.19
CA GLY A 254 1.68 7.49 11.74
C GLY A 254 2.04 8.90 11.29
N TYR A 255 1.79 9.25 10.03
CA TYR A 255 1.94 10.64 9.58
C TYR A 255 0.98 11.57 10.30
N PHE A 256 -0.29 11.17 10.44
CA PHE A 256 -1.28 11.92 11.20
C PHE A 256 -0.88 12.10 12.68
N ALA A 257 -0.51 11.01 13.35
CA ALA A 257 -0.14 11.00 14.76
C ALA A 257 1.11 11.84 15.06
N THR A 258 2.14 11.74 14.20
CA THR A 258 3.38 12.51 14.39
C THR A 258 3.18 14.00 14.17
N LEU A 259 2.34 14.40 13.20
CA LEU A 259 2.01 15.82 13.00
C LEU A 259 1.23 16.41 14.18
N LEU A 260 0.21 15.71 14.67
CA LEU A 260 -0.54 16.15 15.84
C LEU A 260 0.35 16.23 17.09
N HIS A 261 1.26 15.27 17.25
CA HIS A 261 2.22 15.26 18.34
C HIS A 261 3.17 16.47 18.28
N ASP A 262 3.72 16.76 17.11
CA ASP A 262 4.64 17.88 16.90
C ASP A 262 3.96 19.24 17.12
N TYR A 263 2.66 19.36 16.83
CA TYR A 263 1.88 20.57 17.08
C TYR A 263 1.65 20.85 18.58
N GLY A 264 1.75 19.83 19.45
CA GLY A 264 1.87 19.97 20.90
C GLY A 264 0.59 20.26 21.70
N ASP A 265 -0.46 20.78 21.06
CA ASP A 265 -1.73 21.20 21.71
C ASP A 265 -2.94 20.33 21.33
N ALA A 266 -2.72 19.17 20.68
CA ALA A 266 -3.81 18.26 20.34
C ALA A 266 -4.52 17.76 21.62
N PRO A 267 -5.86 17.80 21.68
CA PRO A 267 -6.63 17.21 22.77
C PRO A 267 -6.19 15.76 23.03
N PRO A 268 -6.02 15.33 24.31
CA PRO A 268 -5.54 13.99 24.63
C PRO A 268 -6.33 12.83 23.97
N GLU A 269 -7.61 13.05 23.67
CA GLU A 269 -8.50 12.14 22.95
C GLU A 269 -8.13 11.94 21.47
N TYR A 270 -7.38 12.87 20.87
CA TYR A 270 -6.91 12.81 19.48
C TYR A 270 -5.44 12.35 19.37
N ASP A 271 -4.73 12.24 20.50
CA ASP A 271 -3.33 11.81 20.55
C ASP A 271 -3.20 10.29 20.37
N LEU A 272 -3.09 9.86 19.10
CA LEU A 272 -2.87 8.46 18.75
C LEU A 272 -1.54 7.91 19.30
N MET A 273 -0.53 8.74 19.58
CA MET A 273 0.75 8.26 20.13
C MET A 273 0.57 7.62 21.51
N ARG A 274 -0.49 8.00 22.23
CA ARG A 274 -0.88 7.42 23.53
C ARG A 274 -1.86 6.26 23.40
N HIS A 275 -2.41 6.01 22.21
CA HIS A 275 -3.44 5.02 22.02
C HIS A 275 -2.87 3.58 22.00
N PRO A 276 -3.34 2.66 22.87
CA PRO A 276 -2.77 1.31 22.98
C PRO A 276 -2.77 0.51 21.68
N LYS A 277 -3.82 0.66 20.85
CA LYS A 277 -3.90 -0.02 19.54
C LYS A 277 -2.89 0.53 18.55
N PHE A 278 -2.61 1.84 18.58
CA PHE A 278 -1.58 2.42 17.71
C PHE A 278 -0.18 1.93 18.11
N SER A 279 0.08 1.79 19.41
CA SER A 279 1.31 1.13 19.89
C SER A 279 1.43 -0.30 19.35
N ARG A 280 0.34 -1.07 19.35
CA ARG A 280 0.33 -2.43 18.76
C ARG A 280 0.52 -2.42 17.26
N MET A 281 -0.04 -1.45 16.53
CA MET A 281 0.20 -1.31 15.08
C MET A 281 1.68 -1.09 14.76
N MET A 282 2.37 -0.24 15.54
CA MET A 282 3.82 -0.04 15.40
C MET A 282 4.61 -1.34 15.64
N GLU A 283 4.14 -2.20 16.53
CA GLU A 283 4.73 -3.53 16.77
C GLU A 283 4.42 -4.52 15.64
N ALA A 284 3.21 -4.46 15.07
CA ALA A 284 2.73 -5.42 14.08
C ALA A 284 3.64 -5.54 12.85
N ALA A 285 4.15 -4.41 12.34
CA ALA A 285 5.05 -4.41 11.18
C ALA A 285 6.32 -5.25 11.42
N VAL A 286 6.85 -5.27 12.63
CA VAL A 286 8.01 -6.11 13.00
C VAL A 286 7.60 -7.54 13.28
N ARG A 287 6.46 -7.74 13.93
CA ARG A 287 5.98 -9.08 14.31
C ARG A 287 5.60 -9.92 13.10
N LEU A 288 5.11 -9.31 12.02
CA LEU A 288 4.80 -10.04 10.78
C LEU A 288 6.03 -10.34 9.93
N VAL A 289 7.19 -9.76 10.24
CA VAL A 289 8.44 -10.05 9.53
C VAL A 289 9.00 -11.40 9.97
N CYS A 290 9.33 -12.19 8.95
CA CYS A 290 10.03 -13.46 9.01
C CYS A 290 11.51 -13.24 8.69
N LEU A 291 12.38 -13.89 9.47
CA LEU A 291 13.84 -13.86 9.34
C LEU A 291 14.44 -12.45 9.29
N ASP A 292 13.76 -11.46 9.88
CA ASP A 292 14.10 -10.03 9.83
C ASP A 292 14.18 -9.44 8.40
N ARG A 293 13.73 -10.18 7.38
CA ARG A 293 14.01 -9.88 5.96
C ARG A 293 12.78 -9.83 5.06
N PHE A 294 11.68 -10.49 5.42
CA PHE A 294 10.49 -10.47 4.57
C PHE A 294 9.18 -10.53 5.36
N THR A 295 8.12 -9.99 4.79
CA THR A 295 6.74 -10.22 5.24
C THR A 295 6.10 -11.23 4.28
N PRO A 296 5.42 -12.29 4.76
CA PRO A 296 4.72 -13.23 3.87
C PRO A 296 3.77 -12.52 2.90
N ASN A 297 3.79 -12.90 1.62
CA ASN A 297 2.95 -12.30 0.56
C ASN A 297 1.50 -12.83 0.61
N ILE A 298 0.84 -12.70 1.76
CA ILE A 298 -0.53 -13.16 1.99
C ILE A 298 -1.51 -12.16 1.36
N GLY A 299 -2.44 -12.65 0.55
CA GLY A 299 -3.39 -11.81 -0.18
C GLY A 299 -2.72 -10.85 -1.18
N ASP A 300 -3.36 -9.70 -1.41
CA ASP A 300 -2.86 -8.62 -2.26
C ASP A 300 -1.62 -7.94 -1.62
N CYS A 301 -0.48 -8.64 -1.60
CA CYS A 301 0.77 -8.20 -0.97
C CYS A 301 1.99 -8.63 -1.79
N GLY A 302 2.96 -7.71 -1.95
CA GLY A 302 4.24 -8.01 -2.59
C GLY A 302 4.10 -8.58 -4.00
N SER A 303 4.95 -9.55 -4.34
CA SER A 303 4.93 -10.22 -5.65
C SER A 303 5.55 -11.61 -5.52
N THR A 304 5.13 -12.55 -6.38
CA THR A 304 5.59 -13.95 -6.34
C THR A 304 7.11 -14.09 -6.24
N GLY A 305 7.58 -14.84 -5.24
CA GLY A 305 9.00 -15.13 -5.01
C GLY A 305 9.88 -13.94 -4.58
N LYS A 306 9.30 -12.75 -4.41
CA LYS A 306 10.03 -11.57 -3.92
C LYS A 306 9.97 -11.54 -2.39
N LEU A 307 11.17 -11.59 -1.78
CA LEU A 307 11.36 -11.38 -0.35
C LEU A 307 11.58 -9.89 -0.08
N ASP A 308 10.60 -9.24 0.52
CA ASP A 308 10.65 -7.82 0.89
C ASP A 308 9.84 -7.59 2.17
N THR A 309 10.09 -6.47 2.85
CA THR A 309 9.42 -6.11 4.10
C THR A 309 8.29 -5.12 3.86
N VAL A 310 7.12 -5.39 4.47
CA VAL A 310 6.02 -4.42 4.54
C VAL A 310 6.18 -3.61 5.82
N ILE A 311 7.05 -2.60 5.76
CA ILE A 311 7.38 -1.71 6.86
C ILE A 311 7.27 -0.26 6.36
N PRO A 312 6.79 0.70 7.21
CA PRO A 312 6.77 2.12 6.86
C PRO A 312 8.14 2.66 6.41
N GLN A 313 8.12 3.81 5.71
CA GLN A 313 9.33 4.48 5.25
C GLN A 313 10.21 4.95 6.42
N THR A 314 11.52 4.99 6.21
CA THR A 314 12.52 5.28 7.25
C THR A 314 12.31 6.62 7.93
N GLU A 315 11.90 7.64 7.19
CA GLU A 315 11.65 8.99 7.67
C GLU A 315 10.51 9.00 8.71
N LEU A 316 9.41 8.29 8.40
CA LEU A 316 8.30 8.14 9.33
C LEU A 316 8.71 7.31 10.55
N LEU A 317 9.46 6.21 10.36
CA LEU A 317 9.91 5.39 11.49
C LEU A 317 10.80 6.18 12.44
N VAL A 318 11.69 7.04 11.94
CA VAL A 318 12.52 7.92 12.79
C VAL A 318 11.63 8.86 13.60
N LYS A 319 10.63 9.50 12.99
CA LYS A 319 9.67 10.36 13.72
C LYS A 319 8.90 9.58 14.79
N LEU A 320 8.36 8.41 14.43
CA LEU A 320 7.66 7.54 15.37
C LEU A 320 8.56 7.08 16.51
N PHE A 321 9.83 6.76 16.25
CA PHE A 321 10.79 6.39 17.28
C PHE A 321 11.11 7.54 18.22
N LEU A 322 11.29 8.75 17.68
CA LEU A 322 11.53 9.94 18.48
C LEU A 322 10.37 10.24 19.43
N ALA A 323 9.13 10.16 18.93
CA ALA A 323 7.92 10.45 19.70
C ALA A 323 7.54 9.33 20.70
N SER A 324 7.66 8.05 20.31
CA SER A 324 7.19 6.91 21.14
C SER A 324 8.27 6.23 21.98
N LYS A 325 9.54 6.30 21.55
CA LYS A 325 10.63 5.45 22.05
C LYS A 325 10.33 3.95 21.99
N ASN A 326 9.41 3.52 21.12
CA ASN A 326 9.00 2.12 21.01
C ASN A 326 10.14 1.26 20.44
N PRO A 327 10.61 0.21 21.15
CA PRO A 327 11.68 -0.66 20.67
C PRO A 327 11.37 -1.40 19.37
N ALA A 328 10.10 -1.68 19.07
CA ALA A 328 9.72 -2.29 17.81
C ALA A 328 9.97 -1.33 16.63
N VAL A 329 9.76 -0.02 16.81
CA VAL A 329 10.08 0.94 15.74
C VAL A 329 11.59 0.98 15.46
N ALA A 330 12.44 0.89 16.49
CA ALA A 330 13.88 0.77 16.29
C ALA A 330 14.26 -0.51 15.52
N LYS A 331 13.61 -1.64 15.81
CA LYS A 331 13.79 -2.90 15.05
C LYS A 331 13.32 -2.78 13.61
N ALA A 332 12.18 -2.12 13.37
CA ALA A 332 11.66 -1.85 12.03
C ALA A 332 12.66 -1.04 11.19
N ILE A 333 13.29 -0.01 11.78
CA ILE A 333 14.35 0.76 11.13
C ILE A 333 15.52 -0.14 10.77
N TYR A 334 15.96 -0.99 11.70
CA TYR A 334 17.08 -1.90 11.47
C TYR A 334 16.80 -2.90 10.34
N PHE A 335 15.59 -3.48 10.29
CA PHE A 335 15.19 -4.40 9.21
C PHE A 335 15.12 -3.69 7.86
N LYS A 336 14.50 -2.51 7.81
CA LYS A 336 14.32 -1.73 6.58
C LYS A 336 15.65 -1.26 5.97
N THR A 337 16.67 -1.08 6.80
CA THR A 337 18.00 -0.61 6.40
C THR A 337 19.04 -1.72 6.27
N ASP A 338 18.64 -2.99 6.45
CA ASP A 338 19.57 -4.13 6.51
C ASP A 338 20.73 -3.89 7.50
N GLY A 339 20.40 -3.26 8.63
CA GLY A 339 21.37 -2.84 9.66
C GLY A 339 22.29 -1.66 9.28
N ASN A 340 22.23 -1.14 8.05
CA ASN A 340 23.02 0.01 7.61
C ASN A 340 22.33 1.33 7.96
N LEU A 341 22.55 1.78 9.19
CA LEU A 341 21.93 3.01 9.67
C LEU A 341 22.55 4.28 9.10
N ALA A 342 23.74 4.25 8.48
CA ALA A 342 24.51 5.45 8.12
C ALA A 342 23.73 6.43 7.22
N GLY A 343 22.85 5.93 6.35
CA GLY A 343 22.02 6.72 5.43
C GLY A 343 20.71 7.25 6.01
N LEU A 344 20.45 7.08 7.32
CA LEU A 344 19.22 7.58 7.92
C LEU A 344 19.15 9.12 7.87
N HIS A 345 18.00 9.61 7.40
CA HIS A 345 17.62 11.01 7.45
C HIS A 345 16.80 11.28 8.72
N TYR A 346 17.12 12.38 9.38
CA TYR A 346 16.47 12.82 10.62
C TYR A 346 15.74 14.15 10.37
N PRO A 347 14.71 14.48 11.16
CA PRO A 347 14.11 15.81 11.11
C PRO A 347 15.21 16.88 11.25
N VAL A 348 15.10 17.96 10.47
CA VAL A 348 16.06 19.09 10.53
C VAL A 348 16.11 19.77 11.91
N THR A 349 15.10 19.50 12.75
CA THR A 349 14.97 19.97 14.12
C THR A 349 15.63 19.06 15.16
N GLU A 350 16.11 17.86 14.79
CA GLU A 350 16.78 16.96 15.74
C GLU A 350 18.20 17.45 16.06
N PRO A 351 18.48 17.86 17.31
CA PRO A 351 19.77 18.44 17.66
C PRO A 351 20.91 17.42 17.75
N ASP A 352 20.62 16.12 17.96
CA ASP A 352 21.64 15.08 18.11
C ASP A 352 21.28 13.78 17.36
N PRO A 353 21.38 13.76 16.02
CA PRO A 353 21.08 12.59 15.20
C PRO A 353 21.94 11.36 15.53
N GLU A 354 23.21 11.56 15.93
CA GLU A 354 24.14 10.48 16.23
C GLU A 354 23.74 9.74 17.52
N ARG A 355 23.30 10.46 18.56
CA ARG A 355 22.74 9.82 19.76
C ARG A 355 21.51 8.98 19.43
N VAL A 356 20.64 9.44 18.54
CA VAL A 356 19.45 8.67 18.10
C VAL A 356 19.88 7.40 17.35
N ARG A 357 20.88 7.50 16.47
CA ARG A 357 21.48 6.35 15.77
C ARG A 357 22.06 5.32 16.74
N GLU A 358 22.82 5.75 17.73
CA GLU A 358 23.38 4.89 18.77
C GLU A 358 22.29 4.21 19.59
N GLU A 359 21.24 4.95 19.94
CA GLU A 359 20.08 4.42 20.66
C GLU A 359 19.37 3.32 19.87
N ILE A 360 19.07 3.57 18.58
CA ILE A 360 18.48 2.57 17.67
C ILE A 360 19.38 1.34 17.58
N THR A 361 20.69 1.54 17.37
CA THR A 361 21.66 0.45 17.26
C THR A 361 21.65 -0.44 18.50
N ARG A 362 21.68 0.18 19.68
CA ARG A 362 21.69 -0.53 20.97
C ARG A 362 20.42 -1.35 21.20
N ILE A 363 19.27 -0.87 20.72
CA ILE A 363 17.98 -1.54 20.90
C ILE A 363 17.80 -2.68 19.88
N ALA A 364 18.17 -2.44 18.63
CA ALA A 364 17.75 -3.26 17.50
C ALA A 364 18.79 -4.29 17.04
N ARG A 365 20.09 -4.06 17.29
CA ARG A 365 21.14 -4.97 16.86
C ARG A 365 21.02 -6.32 17.60
N PRO A 366 20.90 -7.45 16.88
CA PRO A 366 20.81 -8.76 17.52
C PRO A 366 22.12 -9.12 18.21
N ALA A 367 22.04 -9.96 19.25
CA ALA A 367 23.24 -10.52 19.86
C ALA A 367 23.93 -11.51 18.91
N PRO A 368 25.27 -11.70 18.98
CA PRO A 368 26.00 -12.56 18.05
C PRO A 368 25.53 -14.02 17.96
N ASN A 369 24.92 -14.55 19.02
CA ASN A 369 24.39 -15.91 19.09
C ASN A 369 22.86 -15.91 19.31
N GLU A 370 22.17 -14.87 18.86
CA GLU A 370 20.71 -14.81 18.93
C GLU A 370 20.11 -15.63 17.78
N ASP A 371 19.26 -16.59 18.12
CA ASP A 371 18.51 -17.38 17.15
C ASP A 371 17.19 -16.68 16.77
N PHE A 372 16.67 -17.03 15.60
CA PHE A 372 15.29 -16.71 15.26
C PHE A 372 14.33 -17.47 16.17
N THR A 373 13.19 -16.84 16.46
CA THR A 373 12.18 -17.41 17.35
C THR A 373 10.87 -17.57 16.60
N SER A 374 10.26 -18.74 16.76
CA SER A 374 8.90 -19.00 16.29
C SER A 374 7.88 -18.20 17.08
N GLU A 375 6.80 -17.80 16.41
CA GLU A 375 5.74 -16.99 17.00
C GLU A 375 4.39 -17.32 16.36
N ASN A 376 3.35 -17.27 17.17
CA ASN A 376 1.98 -17.43 16.71
C ASN A 376 1.16 -16.16 16.96
N LEU A 377 0.83 -15.47 15.88
CA LEU A 377 0.04 -14.24 15.83
C LEU A 377 -1.44 -14.58 15.65
N ALA A 378 -2.07 -15.14 16.67
CA ALA A 378 -3.43 -15.68 16.58
C ALA A 378 -4.54 -14.62 16.56
N GLY A 379 -4.23 -13.33 16.71
CA GLY A 379 -5.13 -12.23 16.36
C GLY A 379 -5.22 -12.06 14.84
N TYR A 380 -4.07 -12.01 14.17
CA TYR A 380 -3.98 -11.88 12.72
C TYR A 380 -4.28 -13.19 11.98
N GLY A 381 -3.91 -14.30 12.60
CA GLY A 381 -3.95 -15.65 12.04
C GLY A 381 -2.71 -15.98 11.22
N LEU A 382 -1.52 -15.77 11.78
CA LEU A 382 -0.25 -16.18 11.17
C LEU A 382 0.59 -16.95 12.19
N CYS A 383 1.05 -18.13 11.83
CA CYS A 383 2.08 -18.84 12.56
C CYS A 383 3.38 -18.79 11.76
N LYS A 384 4.49 -18.43 12.38
CA LYS A 384 5.83 -18.48 11.80
C LYS A 384 6.70 -19.41 12.64
N LEU A 385 7.14 -20.50 12.04
CA LEU A 385 8.09 -21.45 12.62
C LEU A 385 9.47 -21.12 12.05
N GLN A 386 10.39 -20.68 12.90
CA GLN A 386 11.67 -20.12 12.50
C GLN A 386 12.82 -20.73 13.30
N SER A 387 13.92 -20.97 12.61
CA SER A 387 15.17 -21.43 13.21
C SER A 387 16.37 -20.79 12.50
N GLY A 388 17.55 -20.93 13.10
CA GLY A 388 18.82 -20.42 12.62
C GLY A 388 19.26 -19.17 13.36
N ARG A 389 20.54 -18.84 13.19
CA ARG A 389 21.15 -17.68 13.82
C ARG A 389 20.79 -16.43 13.04
N ARG A 390 20.45 -15.36 13.75
CA ARG A 390 20.22 -14.02 13.16
C ARG A 390 21.46 -13.42 12.51
N SER A 391 22.64 -13.88 12.93
CA SER A 391 23.94 -13.33 12.55
C SER A 391 24.57 -13.99 11.31
N ASP A 392 23.97 -15.04 10.76
CA ASP A 392 24.45 -15.76 9.56
C ASP A 392 23.31 -16.19 8.63
N ASP A 393 23.64 -16.96 7.58
CA ASP A 393 22.70 -17.38 6.54
C ASP A 393 21.99 -18.72 6.85
N SER A 394 22.02 -19.18 8.10
CA SER A 394 21.29 -20.39 8.52
C SER A 394 19.79 -20.15 8.69
N GLY A 395 19.28 -18.92 8.59
CA GLY A 395 17.86 -18.61 8.76
C GLY A 395 16.94 -19.45 7.87
N ARG A 396 15.89 -20.02 8.48
CA ARG A 396 14.81 -20.74 7.80
C ARG A 396 13.46 -20.48 8.45
N CYS A 397 12.42 -20.31 7.63
CA CYS A 397 11.08 -19.96 8.10
C CYS A 397 10.02 -20.72 7.30
N LEU A 398 9.20 -21.46 8.03
CA LEU A 398 7.94 -22.00 7.56
C LEU A 398 6.82 -21.15 8.15
N TRP A 399 5.98 -20.56 7.31
CA TRP A 399 4.85 -19.75 7.78
C TRP A 399 3.53 -20.34 7.30
N VAL A 400 2.47 -20.19 8.09
CA VAL A 400 1.12 -20.68 7.77
C VAL A 400 0.09 -19.60 8.07
N SER A 401 -0.71 -19.25 7.06
CA SER A 401 -1.82 -18.32 7.19
C SER A 401 -3.10 -19.05 7.57
N TYR A 402 -3.70 -18.64 8.67
CA TYR A 402 -5.03 -19.02 9.13
C TYR A 402 -5.85 -17.79 9.53
N GLY A 403 -5.50 -16.63 8.98
CA GLY A 403 -6.18 -15.35 9.16
C GLY A 403 -7.41 -15.20 8.30
N ARG A 404 -7.88 -13.97 8.10
CA ARG A 404 -9.08 -13.68 7.31
C ARG A 404 -8.86 -14.02 5.82
N ASN A 405 -9.77 -14.75 5.19
CA ASN A 405 -9.66 -15.16 3.77
C ASN A 405 -10.85 -14.67 2.91
N GLY A 406 -11.54 -13.63 3.36
CA GLY A 406 -12.69 -13.04 2.66
C GLY A 406 -12.73 -11.52 2.79
N GLY A 407 -12.97 -10.83 1.68
CA GLY A 407 -12.90 -9.37 1.56
C GLY A 407 -12.37 -8.94 0.20
N ALA A 408 -11.95 -7.67 0.09
CA ALA A 408 -11.42 -7.12 -1.17
C ALA A 408 -9.96 -7.52 -1.47
N HIS A 409 -9.14 -7.73 -0.43
CA HIS A 409 -7.70 -7.97 -0.54
C HIS A 409 -7.17 -9.35 -0.10
N PRO A 410 -7.85 -10.16 0.73
CA PRO A 410 -7.42 -11.53 0.97
C PRO A 410 -7.67 -12.45 -0.23
N HIS A 411 -6.85 -13.49 -0.35
CA HIS A 411 -7.11 -14.63 -1.23
C HIS A 411 -7.89 -15.72 -0.49
N GLN A 412 -8.36 -16.73 -1.22
CA GLN A 412 -9.04 -17.91 -0.68
C GLN A 412 -8.03 -19.01 -0.37
N ASP A 413 -7.10 -18.69 0.54
CA ASP A 413 -5.85 -19.41 0.79
C ASP A 413 -5.77 -19.93 2.24
N ARG A 414 -6.90 -20.25 2.87
CA ARG A 414 -6.96 -20.75 4.24
C ARG A 414 -6.02 -21.94 4.45
N LEU A 415 -5.25 -21.88 5.54
CA LEU A 415 -4.19 -22.84 5.88
C LEU A 415 -3.11 -22.93 4.80
N GLY A 416 -2.97 -21.93 3.93
CA GLY A 416 -1.87 -21.79 2.98
C GLY A 416 -0.54 -21.56 3.70
N THR A 417 0.55 -21.98 3.07
CA THR A 417 1.90 -21.94 3.65
C THR A 417 2.92 -21.45 2.65
N GLY A 418 4.07 -21.00 3.16
CA GLY A 418 5.28 -20.84 2.37
C GLY A 418 6.52 -21.17 3.19
N LEU A 419 7.61 -21.42 2.47
CA LEU A 419 8.87 -21.91 3.05
C LEU A 419 10.04 -21.09 2.48
N VAL A 420 10.80 -20.45 3.36
CA VAL A 420 12.03 -19.75 3.01
C VAL A 420 13.19 -20.41 3.74
N ALA A 421 14.23 -20.79 3.00
CA ALA A 421 15.47 -21.32 3.57
C ALA A 421 16.63 -21.04 2.62
N LYS A 422 17.86 -20.98 3.16
CA LYS A 422 19.09 -20.71 2.38
C LYS A 422 18.99 -19.42 1.55
N GLY A 423 18.25 -18.43 2.04
CA GLY A 423 18.02 -17.15 1.34
C GLY A 423 17.09 -17.22 0.12
N ILE A 424 16.39 -18.35 -0.10
CA ILE A 424 15.52 -18.57 -1.27
C ILE A 424 14.09 -18.84 -0.78
N ASP A 425 13.11 -18.29 -1.52
CA ASP A 425 11.70 -18.67 -1.38
C ASP A 425 11.46 -20.02 -2.08
N LEU A 426 11.36 -21.08 -1.29
CA LEU A 426 11.19 -22.46 -1.76
C LEU A 426 9.73 -22.85 -1.97
N SER A 427 8.79 -22.05 -1.47
CA SER A 427 7.36 -22.28 -1.68
C SER A 427 6.65 -20.93 -1.71
N PRO A 428 6.78 -20.19 -2.84
CA PRO A 428 6.31 -18.82 -2.92
C PRO A 428 4.79 -18.76 -2.95
N GLU A 429 4.27 -17.67 -2.41
CA GLU A 429 2.88 -17.25 -2.65
C GLU A 429 2.75 -16.36 -3.88
N MET A 430 1.54 -16.30 -4.43
CA MET A 430 1.21 -15.46 -5.59
C MET A 430 1.40 -13.97 -5.29
N GLY A 431 0.87 -13.49 -4.16
CA GLY A 431 0.92 -12.08 -3.80
C GLY A 431 0.04 -11.18 -4.70
N TYR A 432 0.45 -9.93 -4.90
CA TYR A 432 -0.39 -8.94 -5.58
C TYR A 432 -0.76 -9.34 -7.02
N PRO A 433 -2.04 -9.20 -7.43
CA PRO A 433 -2.47 -9.53 -8.78
C PRO A 433 -1.91 -8.55 -9.80
N GLU A 434 -1.59 -9.03 -10.99
CA GLU A 434 -1.06 -8.19 -12.09
C GLU A 434 -2.03 -7.05 -12.48
N PHE A 435 -3.35 -7.30 -12.43
CA PHE A 435 -4.38 -6.27 -12.53
C PHE A 435 -5.46 -6.47 -11.46
N THR A 436 -5.97 -5.36 -10.94
CA THR A 436 -7.01 -5.34 -9.90
C THR A 436 -8.43 -5.47 -10.50
N GLY A 437 -9.46 -5.47 -9.64
CA GLY A 437 -10.86 -5.43 -10.06
C GLY A 437 -11.40 -6.77 -10.60
N GLY A 438 -12.07 -6.71 -11.75
CA GLY A 438 -12.75 -7.86 -12.37
C GLY A 438 -11.86 -8.72 -13.27
N TRP A 439 -10.54 -8.49 -13.27
CA TRP A 439 -9.64 -9.14 -14.22
C TRP A 439 -9.66 -10.68 -14.09
N PRO A 440 -9.81 -11.45 -15.19
CA PRO A 440 -10.01 -12.90 -15.11
C PRO A 440 -8.91 -13.66 -14.36
N LYS A 441 -7.61 -13.38 -14.60
CA LYS A 441 -6.53 -14.10 -13.89
C LYS A 441 -6.52 -13.80 -12.39
N ARG A 442 -6.98 -12.62 -11.97
CA ARG A 442 -7.22 -12.36 -10.53
C ARG A 442 -8.30 -13.32 -10.01
N ARG A 443 -9.50 -13.25 -10.59
CA ARG A 443 -10.69 -13.97 -10.10
C ARG A 443 -10.61 -15.49 -10.19
N TYR A 444 -9.94 -16.02 -11.20
CA TYR A 444 -9.97 -17.45 -11.53
C TYR A 444 -8.64 -18.16 -11.29
N TRP A 445 -7.60 -17.43 -10.87
CA TRP A 445 -6.31 -18.02 -10.56
C TRP A 445 -5.71 -17.46 -9.27
N THR A 446 -5.53 -16.14 -9.19
CA THR A 446 -4.79 -15.52 -8.07
C THR A 446 -5.57 -15.59 -6.75
N ASP A 447 -6.89 -15.38 -6.78
CA ASP A 447 -7.70 -15.32 -5.56
C ASP A 447 -8.15 -16.71 -5.06
N VAL A 448 -7.90 -17.80 -5.80
CA VAL A 448 -8.54 -19.11 -5.57
C VAL A 448 -7.55 -20.19 -5.11
N SER A 449 -8.02 -21.07 -4.23
CA SER A 449 -7.21 -22.05 -3.47
C SER A 449 -6.23 -22.91 -4.27
N ILE A 450 -6.50 -23.19 -5.55
CA ILE A 450 -5.67 -24.08 -6.36
C ILE A 450 -4.26 -23.51 -6.64
N SER A 451 -4.12 -22.18 -6.68
CA SER A 451 -2.85 -21.49 -6.88
C SER A 451 -2.05 -21.28 -5.58
N HIS A 452 -2.58 -21.74 -4.45
CA HIS A 452 -1.98 -21.61 -3.13
C HIS A 452 -1.56 -22.98 -2.57
N ASN A 453 -0.67 -22.98 -1.58
CA ASN A 453 -0.16 -24.21 -0.94
C ASN A 453 -1.15 -24.77 0.10
N THR A 454 -2.35 -25.14 -0.34
CA THR A 454 -3.46 -25.66 0.50
C THR A 454 -4.29 -26.70 -0.26
N VAL A 455 -5.36 -27.20 0.36
CA VAL A 455 -6.27 -28.19 -0.23
C VAL A 455 -7.51 -27.51 -0.84
N THR A 456 -7.83 -27.88 -2.08
CA THR A 456 -9.10 -27.59 -2.74
C THR A 456 -10.03 -28.80 -2.64
N VAL A 457 -11.31 -28.58 -2.31
CA VAL A 457 -12.32 -29.65 -2.18
C VAL A 457 -13.42 -29.50 -3.23
N ASP A 458 -13.73 -30.58 -3.95
CA ASP A 458 -14.78 -30.65 -4.98
C ASP A 458 -14.71 -29.51 -6.02
N THR A 459 -13.49 -29.07 -6.36
CA THR A 459 -13.23 -27.92 -7.26
C THR A 459 -13.94 -26.62 -6.86
N GLN A 460 -14.28 -26.47 -5.58
CA GLN A 460 -14.95 -25.29 -5.04
C GLN A 460 -13.96 -24.28 -4.44
N ALA A 461 -14.33 -23.01 -4.54
CA ALA A 461 -13.73 -21.93 -3.79
C ALA A 461 -13.96 -22.12 -2.28
N GLN A 462 -12.99 -21.72 -1.46
CA GLN A 462 -13.18 -21.64 -0.02
C GLN A 462 -14.22 -20.59 0.36
N LEU A 463 -14.96 -20.85 1.43
CA LEU A 463 -15.86 -19.88 2.04
C LEU A 463 -15.10 -18.76 2.73
N SER A 464 -15.73 -17.59 2.85
CA SER A 464 -15.17 -16.47 3.62
C SER A 464 -15.23 -16.78 5.11
N SER A 465 -14.10 -16.66 5.80
CA SER A 465 -13.99 -16.80 7.25
C SER A 465 -13.01 -15.78 7.83
N PHE A 466 -13.24 -15.36 9.08
CA PHE A 466 -12.40 -14.35 9.74
C PHE A 466 -11.10 -14.93 10.30
N CYS A 467 -11.14 -16.10 10.93
CA CYS A 467 -9.94 -16.74 11.50
C CYS A 467 -10.18 -18.23 11.71
N GLY A 468 -9.10 -19.00 11.72
CA GLY A 468 -9.07 -20.43 12.02
C GLY A 468 -8.83 -20.66 13.51
N GLY A 469 -8.97 -21.90 13.94
CA GLY A 469 -8.60 -22.33 15.29
C GLY A 469 -7.14 -22.75 15.37
N VAL A 470 -6.53 -22.51 16.53
CA VAL A 470 -5.22 -23.07 16.90
C VAL A 470 -5.47 -24.17 17.92
N GLY A 471 -5.17 -25.41 17.55
CA GLY A 471 -5.20 -26.55 18.48
C GLY A 471 -4.05 -26.45 19.47
N PHE A 472 -2.82 -26.38 18.95
CA PHE A 472 -1.64 -26.03 19.75
C PHE A 472 -0.54 -25.39 18.91
N PHE A 473 0.36 -24.69 19.59
CA PHE A 473 1.61 -24.17 19.05
C PHE A 473 2.71 -24.48 20.04
N LYS A 474 3.83 -25.01 19.56
CA LYS A 474 4.99 -25.31 20.41
C LYS A 474 6.27 -25.00 19.66
N ALA A 475 7.06 -24.09 20.21
CA ALA A 475 8.45 -23.89 19.86
C ALA A 475 9.35 -24.61 20.89
N SER A 476 10.19 -25.53 20.43
CA SER A 476 11.08 -26.33 21.30
C SER A 476 12.56 -26.18 20.94
N GLY A 477 12.89 -25.40 19.90
CA GLY A 477 14.26 -25.23 19.40
C GLY A 477 14.47 -26.11 18.17
N ASP A 478 14.68 -27.41 18.38
CA ASP A 478 14.95 -28.35 17.27
C ASP A 478 13.68 -28.81 16.54
N ILE A 479 12.53 -28.68 17.20
CA ILE A 479 11.21 -29.06 16.66
C ILE A 479 10.19 -28.00 17.04
N ASP A 480 9.74 -27.30 16.02
CA ASP A 480 8.70 -26.30 16.13
C ASP A 480 7.48 -26.76 15.35
N VAL A 481 6.30 -26.66 15.95
CA VAL A 481 5.06 -27.27 15.43
C VAL A 481 3.85 -26.40 15.71
N VAL A 482 2.91 -26.39 14.76
CA VAL A 482 1.58 -25.81 14.92
C VAL A 482 0.51 -26.78 14.40
N ASP A 483 -0.61 -26.81 15.12
CA ASP A 483 -1.82 -27.55 14.76
C ASP A 483 -2.97 -26.55 14.59
N LEU A 484 -3.53 -26.50 13.38
CA LEU A 484 -4.52 -25.52 12.97
C LEU A 484 -5.77 -26.22 12.44
N THR A 485 -6.94 -25.62 12.66
CA THR A 485 -8.24 -26.16 12.24
C THR A 485 -9.12 -25.09 11.61
N SER A 486 -9.84 -25.42 10.54
CA SER A 486 -10.78 -24.52 9.86
C SER A 486 -11.94 -25.28 9.20
N PRO A 487 -12.74 -26.06 9.96
CA PRO A 487 -13.79 -26.91 9.42
C PRO A 487 -14.87 -26.12 8.66
N GLN A 488 -15.03 -24.83 8.95
CA GLN A 488 -16.00 -23.94 8.33
C GLN A 488 -15.65 -23.50 6.91
N ILE A 489 -14.52 -23.93 6.35
CA ILE A 489 -14.01 -23.38 5.09
C ILE A 489 -14.66 -23.99 3.83
N TYR A 490 -15.29 -25.16 3.99
CA TYR A 490 -16.05 -25.84 2.95
C TYR A 490 -17.31 -26.45 3.57
N ASP A 491 -18.51 -26.14 3.04
CA ASP A 491 -19.78 -26.64 3.58
C ASP A 491 -19.86 -28.17 3.59
N GLN A 492 -19.20 -28.81 2.62
CA GLN A 492 -19.15 -30.26 2.47
C GLN A 492 -18.13 -30.96 3.38
N CYS A 493 -17.34 -30.20 4.15
CA CYS A 493 -16.32 -30.71 5.05
C CYS A 493 -16.72 -30.52 6.52
N ASP A 494 -16.45 -31.52 7.35
CA ASP A 494 -16.56 -31.41 8.81
C ASP A 494 -15.18 -31.43 9.50
N ARG A 495 -14.11 -31.50 8.69
CA ARG A 495 -12.71 -31.37 9.13
C ARG A 495 -11.86 -30.75 8.02
N PHE A 496 -11.04 -29.77 8.39
CA PHE A 496 -10.04 -29.16 7.52
C PHE A 496 -8.91 -28.64 8.41
N ASP A 497 -7.99 -29.54 8.74
CA ASP A 497 -6.93 -29.29 9.71
C ASP A 497 -5.56 -29.44 9.05
N ARG A 498 -4.60 -28.62 9.48
CA ARG A 498 -3.19 -28.73 9.08
C ARG A 498 -2.32 -28.73 10.31
N GLN A 499 -1.61 -29.83 10.52
CA GLN A 499 -0.51 -29.90 11.47
C GLN A 499 0.79 -29.87 10.68
N ILE A 500 1.65 -28.91 11.01
CA ILE A 500 2.90 -28.74 10.28
C ILE A 500 4.04 -28.40 11.23
N SER A 501 5.19 -29.03 10.99
CA SER A 501 6.37 -28.91 11.84
C SER A 501 7.61 -28.57 11.02
N LEU A 502 8.45 -27.69 11.56
CA LEU A 502 9.81 -27.44 11.10
C LEU A 502 10.77 -28.19 12.04
N ILE A 503 11.59 -29.07 11.48
CA ILE A 503 12.50 -29.93 12.23
C ILE A 503 13.93 -29.70 11.75
N ASP A 504 14.80 -29.27 12.64
CA ASP A 504 16.22 -29.11 12.37
C ASP A 504 16.94 -30.45 12.51
N VAL A 505 17.80 -30.76 11.53
CA VAL A 505 18.67 -31.95 11.56
C VAL A 505 20.15 -31.57 11.67
N SER A 506 20.48 -30.31 11.38
CA SER A 506 21.80 -29.72 11.57
C SER A 506 21.64 -28.20 11.77
N PRO A 507 22.70 -27.46 12.13
CA PRO A 507 22.64 -26.00 12.16
C PRO A 507 22.22 -25.36 10.82
N GLU A 508 22.39 -26.06 9.70
CA GLU A 508 22.12 -25.54 8.37
C GLU A 508 20.90 -26.18 7.71
N ASP A 509 20.53 -27.40 8.08
CA ASP A 509 19.55 -28.22 7.36
C ASP A 509 18.35 -28.58 8.22
N SER A 510 17.19 -28.58 7.58
CA SER A 510 15.89 -28.86 8.19
C SER A 510 14.98 -29.58 7.20
N TYR A 511 13.93 -30.22 7.71
CA TYR A 511 12.83 -30.71 6.89
C TYR A 511 11.48 -30.31 7.49
N VAL A 512 10.45 -30.34 6.65
CA VAL A 512 9.07 -30.06 7.06
C VAL A 512 8.29 -31.36 7.10
N VAL A 513 7.51 -31.55 8.17
CA VAL A 513 6.49 -32.60 8.26
C VAL A 513 5.13 -31.94 8.17
N ASP A 514 4.36 -32.29 7.15
CA ASP A 514 3.07 -31.67 6.84
C ASP A 514 1.96 -32.73 6.81
N VAL A 515 0.99 -32.58 7.70
CA VAL A 515 -0.15 -33.49 7.84
C VAL A 515 -1.42 -32.68 7.66
N PHE A 516 -2.04 -32.80 6.49
CA PHE A 516 -3.31 -32.18 6.18
C PHE A 516 -4.45 -33.20 6.30
N ALA A 517 -5.37 -32.97 7.23
CA ALA A 517 -6.51 -33.86 7.48
C ALA A 517 -7.81 -33.20 7.01
N VAL A 518 -8.38 -33.74 5.93
CA VAL A 518 -9.68 -33.31 5.38
C VAL A 518 -10.68 -34.45 5.48
N ARG A 519 -11.91 -34.14 5.90
CA ARG A 519 -13.02 -35.09 5.95
C ARG A 519 -14.28 -34.44 5.39
N GLY A 520 -14.99 -35.18 4.53
CA GLY A 520 -16.08 -34.67 3.70
C GLY A 520 -15.59 -34.28 2.29
N GLY A 521 -16.53 -33.96 1.39
CA GLY A 521 -16.26 -33.85 -0.05
C GLY A 521 -16.01 -35.20 -0.74
N LYS A 522 -15.83 -35.16 -2.06
CA LYS A 522 -15.57 -36.34 -2.93
C LYS A 522 -14.21 -36.29 -3.61
N ASP A 523 -13.71 -35.10 -3.89
CA ASP A 523 -12.41 -34.86 -4.51
C ASP A 523 -11.58 -33.88 -3.68
N HIS A 524 -10.29 -34.16 -3.55
CA HIS A 524 -9.34 -33.40 -2.74
C HIS A 524 -8.06 -33.20 -3.54
N ILE A 525 -7.80 -31.94 -3.91
CA ILE A 525 -6.57 -31.57 -4.61
C ILE A 525 -5.68 -30.85 -3.61
N TYR A 526 -4.50 -31.42 -3.36
CA TYR A 526 -3.49 -30.80 -2.52
C TYR A 526 -2.39 -30.19 -3.39
N SER A 527 -2.32 -28.87 -3.43
CA SER A 527 -1.36 -28.12 -4.24
C SER A 527 -0.08 -27.82 -3.47
N TYR A 528 1.06 -27.94 -4.16
CA TYR A 528 2.37 -27.50 -3.69
C TYR A 528 3.10 -26.79 -4.84
N HIS A 529 3.39 -25.51 -4.64
CA HIS A 529 4.08 -24.64 -5.57
C HIS A 529 5.48 -24.38 -5.03
N GLY A 530 6.48 -24.50 -5.89
CA GLY A 530 7.89 -24.39 -5.52
C GLY A 530 8.77 -24.04 -6.71
N PRO A 531 10.08 -23.82 -6.49
CA PRO A 531 11.03 -23.49 -7.54
C PRO A 531 11.21 -24.66 -8.51
N GLU A 532 11.78 -24.38 -9.68
CA GLU A 532 12.14 -25.39 -10.66
C GLU A 532 13.15 -26.39 -10.06
N GLY A 533 12.89 -27.68 -10.23
CA GLY A 533 13.79 -28.74 -9.76
C GLY A 533 13.24 -30.15 -9.95
N PRO A 534 14.09 -31.18 -9.86
CA PRO A 534 13.64 -32.56 -9.89
C PRO A 534 12.83 -32.89 -8.64
N VAL A 535 11.67 -33.53 -8.83
CA VAL A 535 10.84 -34.05 -7.73
C VAL A 535 11.09 -35.54 -7.59
N THR A 536 11.56 -35.96 -6.41
CA THR A 536 11.62 -37.37 -6.01
C THR A 536 10.47 -37.68 -5.09
N VAL A 537 9.77 -38.77 -5.35
CA VAL A 537 8.67 -39.24 -4.51
C VAL A 537 8.93 -40.64 -3.98
N ASP A 538 8.41 -40.91 -2.79
CA ASP A 538 8.27 -42.26 -2.25
C ASP A 538 6.77 -42.56 -2.09
N GLY A 539 6.35 -43.79 -2.41
CA GLY A 539 4.95 -44.21 -2.33
C GLY A 539 3.96 -43.58 -3.33
N LEU A 540 4.39 -42.66 -4.20
CA LEU A 540 3.54 -42.02 -5.23
C LEU A 540 3.91 -42.47 -6.64
N GLN A 541 2.90 -42.64 -7.49
CA GLN A 541 3.07 -42.82 -8.94
C GLN A 541 2.66 -41.52 -9.64
N LEU A 542 3.63 -40.67 -9.97
CA LEU A 542 3.37 -39.41 -10.66
C LEU A 542 3.13 -39.65 -12.16
N VAL A 543 2.15 -38.93 -12.72
CA VAL A 543 1.89 -38.87 -14.16
C VAL A 543 2.34 -37.51 -14.67
N THR A 544 3.36 -37.48 -15.52
CA THR A 544 3.80 -36.23 -16.14
C THR A 544 2.76 -35.71 -17.13
N GLN A 545 2.25 -34.51 -16.90
CA GLN A 545 1.47 -33.78 -17.88
C GLN A 545 2.41 -33.06 -18.86
N LYS A 546 2.48 -33.53 -20.11
CA LYS A 546 3.46 -33.06 -21.11
C LYS A 546 3.08 -31.75 -21.82
N ALA A 547 1.80 -31.39 -21.79
CA ALA A 547 1.25 -30.25 -22.51
C ALA A 547 0.02 -29.71 -21.76
N GLY A 548 -0.48 -28.56 -22.18
CA GLY A 548 -1.67 -27.92 -21.61
C GLY A 548 -1.43 -27.27 -20.25
N THR A 549 -2.52 -26.87 -19.60
CA THR A 549 -2.55 -26.16 -18.31
C THR A 549 -3.05 -27.09 -17.21
N TYR A 550 -3.08 -26.63 -15.96
CA TYR A 550 -3.68 -27.39 -14.86
C TYR A 550 -5.10 -27.92 -15.16
N ALA A 551 -5.89 -27.21 -15.99
CA ALA A 551 -7.22 -27.65 -16.38
C ALA A 551 -7.24 -28.94 -17.22
N GLY A 552 -6.10 -29.32 -17.82
CA GLY A 552 -5.93 -30.53 -18.61
C GLY A 552 -4.99 -30.33 -19.81
N PRO A 553 -4.50 -31.43 -20.41
CA PRO A 553 -3.58 -31.40 -21.54
C PRO A 553 -4.15 -30.76 -22.82
N GLU A 554 -5.47 -30.70 -22.94
CA GLU A 554 -6.20 -30.07 -24.05
C GLU A 554 -6.27 -28.54 -23.96
N PHE A 555 -6.04 -27.98 -22.78
CA PHE A 555 -6.08 -26.53 -22.56
C PHE A 555 -4.68 -25.94 -22.72
N ALA A 556 -4.32 -25.52 -23.93
CA ALA A 556 -3.01 -24.90 -24.17
C ALA A 556 -2.82 -23.63 -23.32
N TYR A 557 -1.59 -23.37 -22.88
CA TYR A 557 -1.24 -22.03 -22.41
C TYR A 557 -1.45 -21.04 -23.56
N PRO A 558 -2.00 -19.84 -23.29
CA PRO A 558 -2.05 -18.80 -24.30
C PRO A 558 -0.64 -18.53 -24.83
N GLU A 559 -0.50 -18.39 -26.15
CA GLU A 559 0.77 -17.96 -26.74
C GLU A 559 1.19 -16.64 -26.06
N ARG A 560 2.43 -16.57 -25.56
CA ARG A 560 2.99 -15.33 -25.01
C ARG A 560 2.90 -14.25 -26.09
N GLY A 561 1.89 -13.40 -25.99
CA GLY A 561 1.49 -12.47 -27.06
C GLY A 561 0.14 -11.81 -26.85
N LEU A 562 -0.71 -12.34 -25.94
CA LEU A 562 -1.93 -11.67 -25.49
C LEU A 562 -1.78 -11.18 -24.05
N GLY A 563 -0.89 -10.22 -23.85
CA GLY A 563 -1.14 -9.19 -22.83
C GLY A 563 -1.99 -8.09 -23.47
N PRO A 564 -2.79 -7.32 -22.71
CA PRO A 564 -3.06 -5.96 -23.12
C PRO A 564 -1.75 -5.16 -23.26
#